data_AF-A0A933ALU0-F1
#
_entry.id   AF-A0A933ALU0-F1
#
_cell.length_a   1.000
_cell.length_b   1.000
_cell.length_c   1.000
_cell.angle_alpha   90.00
_cell.angle_beta   90.00
_cell.angle_gamma   90.00
#
_symmetry.space_group_name_H-M   'P 1'
#
loop_
_entity.id
_entity.type
_entity.pdbx_description
1 polymer ?
#
loop_
_entity_poly.entity_id
_entity_poly.type
_entity_poly.pdbx_seq_one_letter_code
_entity_poly.pdbx_strand_id
1 'polypeptide(L)' 'VDVCPTDCLKLVPISEISGDRDLSRFSAAMLLDPTRCIRCGLCAARCPTEAVKMEAFRFTEEVVFDRR' A
#
# COMPACT_ATOMS: atom_id res chain seq x y z
N VAL A 1 9.99 -11.52 -4.18
CA VAL A 1 9.59 -10.88 -5.45
C VAL A 1 9.36 -9.42 -5.13
N ASP A 2 10.27 -8.55 -5.56
CA ASP A 2 10.15 -7.11 -5.35
C ASP A 2 9.15 -6.56 -6.37
N VAL A 3 7.99 -6.15 -5.86
CA VAL A 3 6.88 -5.62 -6.67
C VAL A 3 6.91 -4.10 -6.74
N CYS A 4 7.71 -3.45 -5.90
CA CYS A 4 7.77 -2.00 -5.80
C CYS A 4 8.74 -1.43 -6.84
N PRO A 5 8.27 -0.61 -7.81
CA PRO A 5 9.12 -0.06 -8.85
C PRO A 5 10.12 1.01 -8.34
N THR A 6 9.90 1.55 -7.14
CA THR A 6 10.71 2.63 -6.55
C THR A 6 11.51 2.18 -5.32
N ASP A 7 11.53 0.88 -5.00
CA ASP A 7 12.18 0.32 -3.81
C ASP A 7 11.84 1.07 -2.50
N CYS A 8 10.59 1.56 -2.40
CA CYS A 8 10.07 2.20 -1.19
C CYS A 8 9.39 1.22 -0.24
N LEU A 9 9.28 -0.05 -0.62
CA LEU A 9 8.64 -1.11 0.16
C LEU A 9 9.61 -2.28 0.32
N LYS A 10 9.80 -2.73 1.57
CA LYS A 10 10.72 -3.82 1.92
C LYS A 10 10.03 -4.83 2.82
N LEU A 11 10.30 -6.12 2.58
CA LEU A 11 9.94 -7.19 3.50
C LEU A 11 11.15 -7.46 4.40
N VAL A 12 10.99 -7.24 5.69
CA VAL A 12 12.05 -7.45 6.69
C VAL A 12 11.60 -8.53 7.68
N PRO A 13 12.52 -9.36 8.20
CA PRO A 13 12.19 -10.29 9.26
C PRO A 13 11.84 -9.53 10.54
N ILE A 14 10.99 -10.14 11.38
CA ILE A 14 10.53 -9.48 12.61
C ILE A 14 11.68 -9.18 13.59
N SER A 15 12.77 -9.94 13.51
CA SER A 15 13.98 -9.75 14.31
C SER A 15 14.69 -8.42 14.06
N GLU A 16 14.47 -7.78 12.90
CA GLU A 16 15.05 -6.49 12.57
C GLU A 16 14.17 -5.31 13.03
N ILE A 17 12.99 -5.59 13.60
CA ILE A 17 12.04 -4.57 14.04
C ILE A 17 12.13 -4.44 15.55
N SER A 18 12.49 -3.25 16.01
CA SER A 18 12.48 -2.91 17.44
C SER A 18 11.17 -2.20 17.81
N GLY A 19 10.59 -2.55 18.96
CA GLY A 19 9.44 -1.85 19.52
C GLY A 19 8.78 -2.60 20.67
N ASP A 20 7.93 -1.91 21.43
CA ASP A 20 7.30 -2.45 22.66
C ASP A 20 6.09 -3.37 22.39
N ARG A 21 5.79 -3.67 21.13
CA ARG A 21 4.65 -4.52 20.74
C ARG A 21 5.09 -5.98 20.69
N ASP A 22 4.27 -6.87 21.23
CA ASP A 22 4.48 -8.31 21.06
C ASP A 22 4.19 -8.71 19.61
N LEU A 23 5.28 -8.90 18.86
CA LEU A 23 5.26 -9.31 17.45
C LEU A 23 5.64 -10.78 17.27
N SER A 24 5.75 -11.56 18.36
CA SER A 24 6.23 -12.95 18.36
C SER A 24 5.44 -13.90 17.43
N ARG A 25 4.19 -13.54 17.10
CA ARG A 25 3.31 -14.31 16.20
C ARG A 25 3.56 -14.06 14.72
N PHE A 26 4.35 -13.05 14.37
CA PHE A 26 4.65 -12.68 12.99
C PHE A 26 6.09 -13.05 12.64
N SER A 27 6.31 -13.52 11.41
CA SER A 27 7.65 -13.89 10.93
C SER A 27 8.35 -12.76 10.19
N ALA A 28 7.58 -11.90 9.52
CA ALA A 28 8.08 -10.78 8.72
C ALA A 28 7.10 -9.62 8.78
N ALA A 29 7.60 -8.41 8.51
CA ALA A 29 6.79 -7.24 8.29
C ALA A 29 7.14 -6.55 6.97
N MET A 30 6.19 -5.77 6.49
CA MET A 30 6.33 -4.94 5.32
C MET A 30 6.52 -3.50 5.75
N LEU A 31 7.68 -2.92 5.47
CA LEU A 31 8.00 -1.52 5.73
C LEU A 31 7.77 -0.72 4.45
N LEU A 32 6.99 0.35 4.56
CA LEU A 32 6.68 1.26 3.46
C LEU A 32 7.15 2.66 3.82
N ASP A 33 7.95 3.27 2.95
CA ASP A 33 8.26 4.70 3.00
C ASP A 33 7.21 5.48 2.19
N PRO A 34 6.29 6.20 2.86
CA PRO A 34 5.22 6.93 2.19
C PRO A 34 5.73 8.15 1.42
N THR A 35 6.92 8.68 1.74
CA THR A 35 7.46 9.87 1.09
C THR A 35 8.01 9.58 -0.32
N ARG A 36 8.46 8.34 -0.55
CA ARG A 36 8.93 7.84 -1.85
C ARG A 36 7.89 7.05 -2.62
N CYS A 37 6.75 6.75 -2.00
CA CYS A 37 5.68 5.97 -2.62
C CYS A 37 4.94 6.78 -3.69
N ILE A 38 5.07 6.37 -4.95
CA ILE A 38 4.35 6.99 -6.08
C ILE A 38 2.90 6.49 -6.23
N ARG A 39 2.41 5.69 -5.28
CA ARG A 39 1.02 5.20 -5.23
C ARG A 39 0.60 4.40 -6.48
N CYS A 40 1.53 3.61 -7.05
CA CYS A 40 1.25 2.79 -8.25
C CYS A 40 0.27 1.62 -8.02
N GLY A 41 0.04 1.21 -6.77
CA GLY A 41 -0.93 0.15 -6.43
C GLY A 41 -0.45 -1.30 -6.62
N LEU A 42 0.74 -1.53 -7.19
CA LEU A 42 1.25 -2.87 -7.47
C LEU A 42 1.42 -3.74 -6.21
N CYS A 43 1.85 -3.16 -5.09
CA CYS A 43 1.98 -3.89 -3.83
C CYS A 43 0.62 -4.32 -3.24
N ALA A 44 -0.40 -3.46 -3.34
CA ALA A 44 -1.76 -3.78 -2.90
C ALA A 44 -2.36 -4.91 -3.76
N ALA A 45 -2.17 -4.85 -5.08
CA ALA A 45 -2.64 -5.89 -5.99
C ALA A 45 -1.97 -7.26 -5.76
N ARG A 46 -0.73 -7.28 -5.23
CA ARG A 46 0.04 -8.51 -5.03
C ARG A 46 -0.08 -9.09 -3.62
N CYS A 47 -0.54 -8.31 -2.64
CA CYS A 47 -0.57 -8.73 -1.24
C CYS A 47 -1.69 -9.76 -0.99
N PRO A 48 -1.35 -11.03 -0.66
CA PRO A 48 -2.36 -12.07 -0.49
C PRO A 48 -3.21 -11.91 0.78
N THR A 49 -2.68 -11.19 1.78
CA THR A 49 -3.34 -10.96 3.07
C THR A 49 -3.96 -9.57 3.16
N GLU A 50 -3.97 -8.81 2.06
CA GLU A 50 -4.51 -7.44 2.01
C GLU A 50 -3.94 -6.47 3.06
N ALA A 51 -2.69 -6.68 3.47
CA ALA A 51 -2.02 -5.86 4.49
C ALA A 51 -1.76 -4.41 4.04
N VAL A 52 -1.79 -4.15 2.72
CA VAL A 52 -1.71 -2.81 2.13
C VAL A 52 -2.86 -2.61 1.16
N LYS A 53 -3.53 -1.46 1.27
CA LYS A 53 -4.73 -1.10 0.48
C LYS A 53 -4.50 0.18 -0.31
N MET A 54 -5.17 0.29 -1.44
CA MET A 54 -5.15 1.46 -2.31
C MET A 54 -6.55 1.72 -2.84
N GLU A 55 -6.96 2.99 -2.81
CA GLU A 55 -8.27 3.44 -3.27
C GLU A 55 -8.08 4.51 -4.35
N ALA A 56 -8.93 4.47 -5.37
CA ALA A 56 -8.95 5.46 -6.45
C ALA A 56 -10.29 6.18 -6.43
N PHE A 57 -10.26 7.51 -6.28
CA PHE A 57 -11.43 8.35 -6.41
C PHE A 57 -11.64 8.74 -7.87
N ARG A 58 -12.85 8.52 -8.38
CA ARG A 58 -13.28 8.95 -9.71
C ARG A 58 -14.48 9.88 -9.55
N PHE A 59 -14.40 11.06 -10.15
CA PHE A 59 -15.53 11.96 -10.26
C PHE A 59 -16.21 11.75 -11.62
N THR A 60 -17.53 11.73 -11.63
CA THR A 60 -18.34 11.74 -12.85
C THR A 60 -19.18 13.01 -12.84
N GLU A 61 -18.97 13.87 -13.83
CA GLU A 61 -19.81 15.05 -14.04
C GLU A 61 -20.96 14.68 -14.97
N GLU A 62 -22.19 14.89 -14.53
CA GLU A 62 -23.36 14.78 -15.40
C GLU A 62 -23.68 16.17 -15.96
N VAL A 63 -23.51 16.33 -17.28
CA VAL A 63 -23.87 17.58 -17.97
C VAL A 63 -25.39 17.60 -18.14
N VAL A 64 -26.06 18.40 -17.31
CA VAL A 64 -27.50 18.65 -17.45
C VAL A 64 -27.70 19.75 -18.50
N PHE A 65 -28.19 19.38 -19.67
CA PHE A 65 -28.61 20.34 -20.69
C PHE A 65 -29.99 20.89 -20.34
N ASP A 66 -30.03 22.09 -19.77
CA ASP A 66 -31.27 22.85 -19.59
C ASP A 66 -31.78 23.31 -20.96
N ARG A 67 -32.94 22.79 -21.37
CA ARG A 67 -33.63 23.18 -22.60
C ARG A 67 -34.57 24.34 -22.28
N ARG A 68 -34.03 25.56 -22.29
CA ARG A 68 -34.83 26.79 -22.31
C ARG A 68 -35.21 27.20 -23.73
#